data_AF-A0A7S3CDP4-F1
#
_entry.id   AF-A0A7S3CDP4-F1
#
_cell.length_a   1.000
_cell.length_b   1.000
_cell.length_c   1.000
_cell.angle_alpha   90.00
_cell.angle_beta   90.00
_cell.angle_gamma   90.00
#
_symmetry.space_group_name_H-M   'P 1'
#
loop_
_entity.id
_entity.type
_entity.pdbx_description
1 polymer ?
#
loop_
_entity_poly.entity_id
_entity_poly.type
_entity_poly.pdbx_seq_one_letter_code
_entity_poly.pdbx_strand_id
1 'polypeptide(L)'
;KPGAIVLQCGADSLGNDRLGCFSLSLDGHADCVRFMKQFKVPMLVTGGGGYTKNNVARCWAYETAVLLDTKLDNNLPENDYYEYFGPQYTLKTRPHQVIENMNTRSYIEQIKREVIENLKSIEHAPGVQMSEVPPENYIPEMNDDLEEDENPDERLGQYAMDRNIKRDDEFYDVY
;
A
#
# COMPACT_ATOMS: atom_id res chain seq x y z
N LYS A 1 6.64 -18.45 -3.30
CA LYS A 1 7.09 -17.28 -4.12
C LYS A 1 5.86 -16.49 -4.54
N PRO A 2 5.76 -15.19 -4.23
CA PRO A 2 4.57 -14.40 -4.54
C PRO A 2 4.41 -14.18 -6.06
N GLY A 3 3.16 -14.19 -6.53
CA GLY A 3 2.80 -13.83 -7.92
C GLY A 3 2.57 -12.33 -8.12
N ALA A 4 2.28 -11.60 -7.04
CA ALA A 4 2.13 -10.14 -7.00
C ALA A 4 2.55 -9.63 -5.62
N ILE A 5 2.87 -8.33 -5.52
CA ILE A 5 3.22 -7.64 -4.28
C ILE A 5 2.27 -6.46 -4.10
N VAL A 6 1.78 -6.26 -2.87
CA VAL A 6 1.13 -5.01 -2.46
C VAL A 6 2.06 -4.35 -1.46
N LEU A 7 2.58 -3.16 -1.81
CA LEU A 7 3.47 -2.38 -0.96
C LEU A 7 2.75 -1.16 -0.43
N GLN A 8 2.48 -1.15 0.87
CA GLN A 8 1.89 -0.03 1.58
C GLN A 8 3.01 0.94 2.01
N CYS A 9 2.98 2.16 1.49
CA CYS A 9 4.00 3.21 1.71
C CYS A 9 3.50 4.27 2.70
N GLY A 10 3.18 3.85 3.93
CA GLY A 10 2.83 4.77 5.01
C GLY A 10 3.97 5.75 5.31
N ALA A 11 3.69 7.04 5.20
CA ALA A 11 4.64 8.13 5.41
C ALA A 11 4.71 8.61 6.87
N ASP A 12 3.94 8.00 7.79
CA ASP A 12 4.01 8.27 9.23
C ASP A 12 5.26 7.70 9.91
N SER A 13 6.00 6.83 9.22
CA SER A 13 7.33 6.38 9.66
C SER A 13 8.45 7.41 9.41
N LEU A 14 8.16 8.50 8.72
CA LEU A 14 9.11 9.59 8.50
C LEU A 14 9.38 10.37 9.79
N GLY A 15 10.60 10.92 9.89
CA GLY A 15 10.95 11.83 10.97
C GLY A 15 10.08 13.09 10.99
N ASN A 16 9.69 13.52 12.20
CA ASN A 16 8.80 14.66 12.45
C ASN A 16 7.38 14.47 11.86
N ASP A 17 6.93 13.22 11.76
CA ASP A 17 5.49 12.97 11.65
C ASP A 17 4.77 13.42 12.93
N ARG A 18 3.49 13.79 12.80
CA ARG A 18 2.69 14.29 13.92
C ARG A 18 2.32 13.18 14.92
N LEU A 19 2.18 11.94 14.46
CA LEU A 19 1.79 10.79 15.30
C LEU A 19 2.91 9.75 15.38
N GLY A 20 3.68 9.57 14.31
CA GLY A 20 4.81 8.65 14.27
C GLY A 20 6.01 9.10 15.11
N CYS A 21 6.72 8.13 15.68
CA CYS A 21 7.91 8.36 16.52
C CYS A 21 9.21 7.87 15.87
N PHE A 22 9.16 7.48 14.60
CA PHE A 22 10.34 7.07 13.84
C PHE A 22 11.12 8.29 13.33
N SER A 23 12.32 8.04 12.81
CA SER A 23 13.24 9.07 12.34
C SER A 23 13.78 8.77 10.93
N LEU A 24 12.92 8.24 10.05
CA LEU A 24 13.32 7.96 8.66
C LEU A 24 13.41 9.25 7.84
N SER A 25 14.37 9.29 6.93
CA SER A 25 14.42 10.30 5.87
C SER A 25 13.62 9.85 4.65
N LEU A 26 13.35 10.78 3.72
CA LEU A 26 12.74 10.44 2.43
C LEU A 26 13.59 9.41 1.65
N ASP A 27 14.91 9.52 1.73
CA ASP A 27 15.81 8.57 1.08
C ASP A 27 15.72 7.18 1.71
N GLY A 28 15.77 7.09 3.04
CA GLY A 28 15.70 5.80 3.74
C GLY A 28 14.35 5.11 3.56
N HIS A 29 13.26 5.88 3.48
CA HIS A 29 11.94 5.35 3.19
C HIS A 29 11.83 4.85 1.73
N ALA A 30 12.29 5.66 0.76
CA ALA A 30 12.29 5.27 -0.64
C ALA A 30 13.27 4.10 -0.98
N ASP A 31 14.28 3.85 -0.14
CA ASP A 31 15.15 2.67 -0.26
C ASP A 31 14.35 1.37 -0.14
N CYS A 32 13.32 1.31 0.70
CA CYS A 32 12.41 0.16 0.80
C CYS A 32 11.68 -0.05 -0.53
N VAL A 33 11.14 1.01 -1.15
CA VAL A 33 10.49 0.94 -2.46
C VAL A 33 11.46 0.46 -3.53
N ARG A 34 12.69 1.00 -3.54
CA ARG A 34 13.72 0.59 -4.50
C ARG A 34 14.09 -0.88 -4.34
N PHE A 35 14.20 -1.37 -3.12
CA PHE A 35 14.45 -2.78 -2.83
C PHE A 35 13.31 -3.67 -3.34
N MET A 36 12.06 -3.32 -3.05
CA MET A 36 10.89 -4.09 -3.48
C MET A 36 10.72 -4.10 -5.01
N LYS A 37 11.02 -2.98 -5.68
CA LYS A 37 10.99 -2.88 -7.15
C LYS A 37 11.97 -3.85 -7.82
N GLN A 38 13.12 -4.16 -7.21
CA GLN A 38 14.13 -5.04 -7.79
C GLN A 38 13.67 -6.50 -7.98
N PHE A 39 12.62 -6.94 -7.27
CA PHE A 39 12.09 -8.29 -7.42
C PHE A 39 11.39 -8.52 -8.76
N LYS A 40 11.03 -7.46 -9.51
CA LYS A 40 10.43 -7.53 -10.86
C LYS A 40 9.18 -8.43 -10.91
N VAL A 41 8.35 -8.34 -9.89
CA VAL A 41 7.02 -8.97 -9.80
C VAL A 41 5.97 -7.86 -9.91
N PRO A 42 4.79 -8.09 -10.50
CA PRO A 42 3.70 -7.12 -10.50
C PRO A 42 3.48 -6.55 -9.09
N MET A 43 3.55 -5.22 -8.96
CA MET A 43 3.54 -4.52 -7.69
C MET A 43 2.50 -3.42 -7.70
N LEU A 44 1.53 -3.49 -6.78
CA LEU A 44 0.64 -2.40 -6.45
C LEU A 44 1.24 -1.60 -5.30
N VAL A 45 1.44 -0.30 -5.49
CA VAL A 45 1.95 0.59 -4.44
C VAL A 45 0.81 1.47 -3.95
N THR A 46 0.59 1.48 -2.63
CA THR A 46 -0.47 2.26 -1.99
C THR A 46 0.12 3.25 -0.99
N GLY A 47 -0.63 4.30 -0.66
CA GLY A 47 -0.27 5.22 0.42
C GLY A 47 -0.59 4.64 1.79
N GLY A 48 -1.14 5.46 2.68
CA GLY A 48 -1.68 5.07 3.99
C GLY A 48 -1.47 6.16 5.03
N GLY A 49 -0.97 5.81 6.22
CA GLY A 49 -0.68 6.77 7.29
C GLY A 49 0.30 7.87 6.87
N GLY A 50 0.21 9.04 7.53
CA GLY A 50 1.04 10.20 7.24
C GLY A 50 0.33 11.48 7.70
N TYR A 51 0.81 12.08 8.79
CA TYR A 51 0.06 13.10 9.53
C TYR A 51 0.75 14.47 9.52
N THR A 52 1.98 14.55 9.00
CA THR A 52 2.62 15.80 8.56
C THR A 52 2.47 15.95 7.04
N LYS A 53 1.34 16.53 6.59
CA LYS A 53 0.90 16.57 5.18
C LYS A 53 1.98 16.96 4.17
N ASN A 54 2.78 17.97 4.48
CA ASN A 54 3.82 18.47 3.56
C ASN A 54 4.93 17.43 3.36
N ASN A 55 5.24 16.62 4.37
CA ASN A 55 6.20 15.52 4.26
C ASN A 55 5.60 14.33 3.52
N VAL A 56 4.31 14.05 3.70
CA VAL A 56 3.59 13.02 2.94
C VAL A 56 3.66 13.32 1.43
N ALA A 57 3.35 14.57 1.04
CA ALA A 57 3.41 14.99 -0.34
C ALA A 57 4.83 14.84 -0.94
N ARG A 58 5.87 15.26 -0.20
CA ARG A 58 7.28 15.07 -0.61
C ARG A 58 7.64 13.58 -0.76
N CYS A 59 7.20 12.74 0.18
CA CYS A 59 7.51 11.32 0.20
C CYS A 59 6.94 10.60 -1.01
N TRP A 60 5.63 10.69 -1.22
CA TRP A 60 4.98 9.97 -2.31
C TRP A 60 5.39 10.51 -3.68
N ALA A 61 5.66 11.81 -3.81
CA ALA A 61 6.25 12.37 -5.02
C ALA A 61 7.64 11.77 -5.31
N TYR A 62 8.49 11.66 -4.29
CA TYR A 62 9.82 11.10 -4.43
C TYR A 62 9.81 9.58 -4.69
N GLU A 63 8.98 8.83 -3.99
CA GLU A 63 8.80 7.39 -4.22
C GLU A 63 8.23 7.11 -5.62
N THR A 64 7.31 7.94 -6.11
CA THR A 64 6.82 7.87 -7.50
C THR A 64 7.97 8.05 -8.49
N ALA A 65 8.86 9.01 -8.27
CA ALA A 65 10.04 9.18 -9.11
C ALA A 65 10.98 7.95 -9.05
N VAL A 66 11.15 7.33 -7.88
CA VAL A 66 11.89 6.06 -7.74
C VAL A 66 11.24 4.92 -8.53
N LEU A 67 9.90 4.81 -8.48
CA LEU A 67 9.17 3.83 -9.28
C LEU A 67 9.34 4.06 -10.79
N LEU A 68 9.43 5.32 -11.22
CA LEU A 68 9.66 5.72 -12.61
C LEU A 68 11.15 5.79 -13.03
N ASP A 69 12.10 5.38 -12.17
CA ASP A 69 13.55 5.53 -12.40
C ASP A 69 13.97 6.96 -12.78
N THR A 70 13.25 7.96 -12.28
CA THR A 70 13.43 9.37 -12.60
C THR A 70 14.07 10.11 -11.43
N LYS A 71 15.01 11.02 -11.73
CA LYS A 71 15.61 11.90 -10.73
C LYS A 71 14.81 13.18 -10.63
N LEU A 72 14.44 13.58 -9.42
CA LEU A 72 13.84 14.88 -9.14
C LEU A 72 14.90 15.88 -8.69
N ASP A 73 14.70 17.15 -9.04
CA ASP A 73 15.42 18.26 -8.43
C ASP A 73 15.02 18.38 -6.95
N ASN A 74 15.93 18.87 -6.13
CA ASN A 74 15.63 19.16 -4.74
C ASN A 74 14.84 20.46 -4.58
N ASN A 75 14.91 21.39 -5.53
CA ASN A 75 14.07 22.58 -5.55
C ASN A 75 12.66 22.21 -6.02
N LEU A 76 11.65 22.60 -5.24
CA LEU A 76 10.27 22.32 -5.61
C LEU A 76 9.83 23.26 -6.75
N PRO A 77 9.07 22.74 -7.73
CA PRO A 77 8.45 23.59 -8.74
C PRO A 77 7.31 24.40 -8.11
N GLU A 78 7.06 25.60 -8.64
CA GLU A 78 5.88 26.39 -8.29
C GLU A 78 4.59 25.61 -8.59
N ASN A 79 3.63 25.73 -7.67
CA ASN A 79 2.31 25.11 -7.76
C ASN A 79 1.35 25.82 -6.79
N ASP A 80 0.06 25.51 -6.87
CA ASP A 80 -0.99 26.14 -6.05
C ASP A 80 -0.77 25.98 -4.53
N TYR A 81 0.01 24.97 -4.12
CA TYR A 81 0.32 24.65 -2.73
C TYR A 81 1.77 24.99 -2.34
N TYR A 82 2.49 25.77 -3.16
CA TYR A 82 3.92 26.01 -2.97
C TYR A 82 4.28 26.56 -1.58
N GLU A 83 3.45 27.45 -1.04
CA GLU A 83 3.66 28.07 0.28
C GLU A 83 3.62 27.09 1.45
N TYR A 84 2.99 25.91 1.28
CA TYR A 84 3.03 24.87 2.31
C TYR A 84 4.44 24.32 2.53
N PHE A 85 5.33 24.45 1.55
CA PHE A 85 6.68 23.89 1.62
C PHE A 85 7.74 24.88 2.10
N GLY A 86 7.32 26.10 2.47
CA GLY A 86 8.19 27.10 3.07
C GLY A 86 8.73 26.69 4.46
N PRO A 87 9.80 27.35 4.94
CA PRO A 87 10.55 28.39 4.24
C PRO A 87 11.65 27.84 3.31
N GLN A 88 11.89 26.52 3.27
CA GLN A 88 12.97 25.96 2.45
C GLN A 88 12.57 25.75 1.00
N TYR A 89 11.30 25.45 0.71
CA TYR A 89 10.80 25.15 -0.64
C TYR A 89 11.59 24.02 -1.34
N THR A 90 12.11 23.08 -0.55
CA THR A 90 12.84 21.91 -1.04
C THR A 90 12.08 20.60 -0.82
N LEU A 91 12.40 19.63 -1.67
CA LEU A 91 11.91 18.26 -1.60
C LEU A 91 12.47 17.55 -0.37
N LYS A 92 13.79 17.52 -0.21
CA LYS A 92 14.45 16.90 0.94
C LYS A 92 14.61 17.94 2.05
N THR A 93 14.07 17.63 3.21
CA THR A 93 14.22 18.43 4.43
C THR A 93 15.07 17.67 5.44
N ARG A 94 15.92 18.40 6.18
CA ARG A 94 16.61 17.79 7.32
C ARG A 94 15.62 17.57 8.46
N PRO A 95 15.71 16.46 9.21
CA PRO A 95 14.91 16.31 10.41
C PRO A 95 15.23 17.47 11.37
N HIS A 96 14.20 18.13 11.90
CA HIS A 96 14.40 19.26 12.82
C HIS A 96 14.76 18.78 14.23
N GLN A 97 14.36 17.55 14.58
CA GLN A 97 14.65 16.92 15.86
C GLN A 97 15.46 15.63 15.66
N VAL A 98 16.55 15.50 16.40
CA VAL A 98 17.30 14.25 16.52
C VAL A 98 16.66 13.46 17.66
N ILE A 99 15.84 12.48 17.32
CA ILE A 99 15.29 11.52 18.28
C ILE A 99 16.37 10.47 18.56
N GLU A 100 16.58 10.13 19.84
CA GLU A 100 17.50 9.06 20.23
C GLU A 100 16.99 7.71 19.70
N ASN A 101 17.87 6.97 19.02
CA ASN A 101 17.54 5.66 18.51
C ASN A 101 17.63 4.61 19.63
N MET A 102 16.48 4.22 20.17
CA MET A 102 16.36 3.18 21.21
C MET A 102 16.55 1.75 20.67
N ASN A 103 16.69 1.58 19.36
CA ASN A 103 16.90 0.27 18.72
C ASN A 103 18.38 -0.10 18.77
N THR A 104 18.80 -0.73 19.86
CA THR A 104 20.17 -1.24 19.97
C THR A 104 20.43 -2.34 18.94
N ARG A 105 21.70 -2.50 18.54
CA ARG A 105 22.09 -3.56 17.59
C ARG A 105 21.71 -4.95 18.09
N SER A 106 21.87 -5.22 19.39
CA SER A 106 21.52 -6.52 19.97
C SER A 106 20.02 -6.80 19.86
N TYR A 107 19.19 -5.79 20.11
CA TYR A 107 17.73 -5.90 20.00
C TYR A 107 17.29 -6.22 18.57
N ILE A 108 17.81 -5.50 17.57
CA ILE A 108 17.49 -5.75 16.16
C ILE A 108 17.98 -7.13 15.69
N GLU A 109 19.18 -7.54 16.09
CA GLU A 109 19.71 -8.86 15.75
C GLU A 109 18.89 -9.99 16.37
N GLN A 110 18.36 -9.81 17.57
CA GLN A 110 17.46 -10.77 18.20
C GLN A 110 16.16 -10.92 17.40
N ILE A 111 15.45 -9.81 17.13
CA ILE A 111 14.21 -9.83 16.34
C ILE A 111 14.44 -10.45 14.97
N LYS A 112 15.55 -10.10 14.30
CA LYS A 112 15.88 -10.65 12.98
C LYS A 112 15.99 -12.18 13.02
N ARG A 113 16.63 -12.75 14.06
CA ARG A 113 16.73 -14.21 14.20
C ARG A 113 15.35 -14.83 14.37
N GLU A 114 14.52 -14.27 15.26
CA GLU A 114 13.17 -14.77 15.52
C GLU A 114 12.30 -14.74 14.24
N VAL A 115 12.34 -13.64 13.48
CA VAL A 115 11.64 -13.53 12.19
C VAL A 115 12.14 -14.57 11.19
N ILE A 116 13.46 -14.77 11.07
CA ILE A 116 14.02 -15.76 10.14
C ILE A 116 13.63 -17.18 10.53
N GLU A 117 13.64 -17.54 11.82
CA GLU A 117 13.18 -18.86 12.27
C GLU A 117 11.69 -19.07 11.97
N ASN A 118 10.85 -18.05 12.20
CA ASN A 118 9.44 -18.11 11.84
C ASN A 118 9.22 -18.27 10.33
N LEU A 119 10.03 -17.62 9.50
CA LEU A 119 9.92 -17.77 8.04
C LEU A 119 10.29 -19.18 7.56
N LYS A 120 11.11 -19.94 8.31
CA LYS A 120 11.46 -21.33 7.96
C LYS A 120 10.29 -22.30 8.16
N SER A 121 9.35 -21.99 9.06
CA SER A 121 8.19 -22.86 9.32
C SER A 121 7.05 -22.64 8.33
N ILE A 122 7.12 -21.60 7.50
CA ILE A 122 6.15 -21.37 6.43
C ILE A 122 6.47 -22.34 5.28
N GLU A 123 5.64 -23.38 5.13
CA GLU A 123 5.68 -24.24 3.95
C GLU A 123 5.48 -23.41 2.68
N HIS A 124 6.18 -23.75 1.61
CA HIS A 124 5.94 -23.13 0.31
C HIS A 124 4.51 -23.44 -0.13
N ALA A 125 3.63 -22.45 -0.06
CA ALA A 125 2.30 -22.57 -0.64
C ALA A 125 2.45 -22.89 -2.15
N PRO A 126 1.85 -23.99 -2.65
CA PRO A 126 1.83 -24.25 -4.09
C PRO A 126 1.19 -23.05 -4.78
N GLY A 127 1.82 -22.54 -5.83
CA GLY A 127 1.32 -21.36 -6.54
C GLY A 127 -0.08 -21.65 -7.08
N VAL A 128 -1.10 -21.02 -6.53
CA VAL A 128 -2.43 -21.01 -7.11
C VAL A 128 -2.34 -20.16 -8.38
N GLN A 129 -2.60 -20.78 -9.53
CA GLN A 129 -2.57 -20.09 -10.82
C GLN A 129 -3.67 -19.02 -10.84
N MET A 130 -3.28 -17.76 -11.05
CA MET A 130 -4.22 -16.69 -11.31
C MET A 130 -5.03 -17.06 -12.56
N SER A 131 -6.35 -17.13 -12.42
CA SER A 131 -7.26 -17.33 -13.56
C SER A 131 -7.73 -15.98 -14.06
N GLU A 132 -7.75 -15.79 -15.38
CA GLU A 132 -8.38 -14.62 -15.96
C GLU A 132 -9.87 -14.62 -15.63
N VAL A 133 -10.39 -13.46 -15.21
CA VAL A 133 -11.82 -13.26 -15.03
C VAL A 133 -12.46 -13.35 -16.42
N PRO A 134 -13.50 -14.20 -16.62
CA PRO A 134 -14.20 -14.27 -17.89
C PRO A 134 -14.71 -12.89 -18.34
N PRO A 135 -14.68 -12.58 -19.65
CA PRO A 135 -15.24 -11.33 -20.17
C PRO A 135 -16.71 -11.17 -19.76
N GLU A 136 -17.14 -9.94 -19.48
CA GLU A 136 -18.51 -9.62 -19.04
C GLU A 136 -19.61 -10.19 -19.95
N ASN A 137 -19.31 -10.41 -21.23
CA ASN A 137 -20.24 -10.97 -22.22
C ASN A 137 -20.60 -12.45 -22.00
N TYR A 138 -19.97 -13.15 -21.05
CA TYR A 138 -20.33 -14.51 -20.65
C TYR A 138 -21.22 -14.56 -19.41
N ILE A 139 -21.59 -13.41 -18.85
CA ILE A 139 -22.50 -13.31 -17.71
C ILE A 139 -23.93 -13.42 -18.26
N PRO A 140 -24.72 -14.45 -17.90
CA PRO A 140 -26.14 -14.46 -18.22
C PRO A 140 -26.79 -13.21 -17.62
N GLU A 141 -27.52 -12.43 -18.42
CA GLU A 141 -28.39 -11.38 -17.90
C GLU A 141 -29.41 -12.07 -16.97
N MET A 142 -29.22 -11.93 -15.65
CA MET A 142 -30.26 -12.28 -14.71
C MET A 142 -31.36 -11.24 -14.88
N ASN A 143 -32.53 -11.71 -15.29
CA ASN A 143 -33.73 -10.90 -15.30
C ASN A 143 -34.09 -10.67 -13.82
N ASP A 144 -34.06 -9.43 -13.34
CA ASP A 144 -34.35 -9.04 -11.94
C ASP A 144 -35.79 -9.38 -11.50
N ASP A 145 -36.62 -9.93 -12.38
CA ASP A 145 -38.03 -10.29 -12.16
C ASP A 145 -38.26 -11.73 -11.62
N LEU A 146 -37.23 -12.47 -11.22
CA LEU A 146 -37.35 -13.89 -10.82
C LEU A 146 -37.26 -14.17 -9.29
N GLU A 147 -37.41 -13.16 -8.43
CA GLU A 147 -37.24 -13.33 -6.98
C GLU A 147 -38.30 -14.19 -6.25
N GLU A 148 -39.37 -14.67 -6.89
CA GLU A 148 -40.48 -15.32 -6.17
C GLU A 148 -40.59 -16.86 -6.25
N ASP A 149 -39.74 -17.58 -7.01
CA ASP A 149 -39.95 -19.04 -7.21
C ASP A 149 -38.69 -19.93 -7.05
N GLU A 150 -37.62 -19.45 -6.40
CA GLU A 150 -36.45 -20.29 -6.12
C GLU A 150 -36.62 -21.11 -4.82
N ASN A 151 -36.58 -22.44 -4.97
CA ASN A 151 -36.69 -23.40 -3.87
C ASN A 151 -35.47 -23.28 -2.93
N PRO A 152 -35.64 -22.96 -1.63
CA PRO A 152 -34.53 -22.71 -0.71
C PRO A 152 -33.62 -23.92 -0.46
N ASP A 153 -34.03 -25.12 -0.88
CA ASP A 153 -33.20 -26.34 -0.82
C ASP A 153 -32.32 -26.56 -2.07
N GLU A 154 -32.46 -25.75 -3.12
CA GLU A 154 -31.60 -25.79 -4.30
C GLU A 154 -30.35 -24.93 -4.09
N ARG A 155 -29.17 -25.56 -4.15
CA ARG A 155 -27.90 -24.83 -4.07
C ARG A 155 -27.64 -24.09 -5.38
N LEU A 156 -27.74 -22.76 -5.31
CA LEU A 156 -27.19 -21.88 -6.34
C LEU A 156 -25.68 -22.13 -6.54
N GLY A 157 -25.23 -22.02 -7.78
CA GLY A 157 -23.82 -22.14 -8.12
C GLY A 157 -22.96 -21.11 -7.38
N GLN A 158 -21.69 -21.45 -7.14
CA GLN A 158 -20.74 -20.63 -6.39
C GLN A 158 -20.66 -19.17 -6.91
N TYR A 159 -20.83 -18.98 -8.22
CA TYR A 159 -20.84 -17.69 -8.87
C TYR A 159 -22.07 -16.80 -8.54
N ALA A 160 -23.25 -17.39 -8.35
CA ALA A 160 -24.45 -16.64 -7.95
C ALA A 160 -24.36 -16.21 -6.48
N MET A 161 -23.75 -17.05 -5.64
CA MET A 161 -23.46 -16.74 -4.24
C MET A 161 -22.48 -15.57 -4.12
N ASP A 162 -21.38 -15.57 -4.91
CA ASP A 162 -20.37 -14.52 -4.87
C ASP A 162 -20.90 -13.14 -5.32
N ARG A 163 -21.92 -13.11 -6.20
CA ARG A 163 -22.56 -11.87 -6.66
C ARG A 163 -23.57 -11.30 -5.67
N ASN A 164 -24.15 -12.15 -4.81
CA ASN A 164 -25.13 -11.77 -3.78
C ASN A 164 -24.50 -11.31 -2.46
N ILE A 165 -23.17 -11.26 -2.36
CA ILE A 165 -22.48 -10.71 -1.19
C ILE A 165 -22.60 -9.18 -1.22
N LYS A 166 -23.75 -8.66 -0.77
CA LYS A 166 -23.84 -7.26 -0.33
C LYS A 166 -23.03 -7.14 0.95
N ARG A 167 -22.03 -6.26 0.96
CA ARG A 167 -21.32 -5.93 2.19
C ARG A 167 -22.15 -4.95 3.01
N ASP A 168 -22.21 -5.19 4.31
CA ASP A 168 -22.99 -4.38 5.26
C ASP A 168 -22.51 -2.91 5.37
N ASP A 169 -21.40 -2.54 4.71
CA ASP A 169 -20.80 -1.20 4.74
C ASP A 169 -21.02 -0.37 3.45
N GLU A 170 -21.75 -0.87 2.45
CA GLU A 170 -22.09 -0.10 1.25
C GLU A 170 -23.32 0.79 1.46
N PHE A 171 -23.10 2.03 1.92
CA PHE A 171 -24.10 3.10 1.90
C PHE A 171 -24.03 3.88 0.57
N TYR A 172 -24.67 3.36 -0.48
CA TYR A 172 -25.04 4.22 -1.60
C TYR A 172 -26.30 5.00 -1.21
N ASP A 173 -26.11 6.23 -0.71
CA ASP A 173 -27.21 7.19 -0.61
C ASP A 173 -27.67 7.54 -2.02
N VAL A 174 -28.86 7.05 -2.37
CA VAL A 174 -29.55 7.37 -3.62
C VAL A 174 -30.22 8.73 -3.46
N TYR A 175 -29.72 9.75 -4.16
CA TYR A 175 -30.53 10.85 -4.69
C TYR A 175 -30.01 11.29 -6.05
#